data_AF-A0A5B0R812-F1
#
_entry.id   AF-A0A5B0R812-F1
#
_cell.length_a   1.000
_cell.length_b   1.000
_cell.length_c   1.000
_cell.angle_alpha   90.00
_cell.angle_beta   90.00
_cell.angle_gamma   90.00
#
_symmetry.space_group_name_H-M   'P 1'
#
loop_
_entity.id
_entity.type
_entity.pdbx_description
1 polymer ?
#
loop_
_entity_poly.entity_id
_entity_poly.type
_entity_poly.pdbx_seq_one_letter_code
_entity_poly.pdbx_strand_id
1 'polypeptide(L)'
;MFHGTWGYIHRINRKIFKEFDQEDFSIKRYKEDISRSAQLDVTPAILIPSFEENKHFYQVIKSQIAQVLMKYLATGTNSKSPIALTPPPITQIKAQKPNIQMLKLMIASDNSAEGVGKVLEDIVR
;
A
#
# COMPACT_ATOMS: atom_id res chain seq x y z
N MET A 1 11.25 -19.45 -13.48
CA MET A 1 10.28 -20.52 -13.81
C MET A 1 8.94 -20.07 -13.26
N PHE A 2 8.01 -19.62 -14.12
CA PHE A 2 6.66 -19.22 -13.69
C PHE A 2 5.71 -20.38 -14.03
N HIS A 3 5.08 -20.96 -13.02
CA HIS A 3 4.22 -22.16 -13.16
C HIS A 3 2.73 -21.85 -13.16
N GLY A 4 2.35 -20.60 -13.46
CA GLY A 4 0.95 -20.16 -13.40
C GLY A 4 0.25 -20.29 -14.74
N THR A 5 -0.80 -21.11 -14.83
CA THR A 5 -1.76 -21.11 -15.95
C THR A 5 -2.50 -19.76 -16.07
N TRP A 6 -2.56 -19.02 -14.97
CA TRP A 6 -3.26 -17.75 -14.85
C TRP A 6 -2.36 -16.68 -14.25
N GLY A 7 -2.49 -15.46 -14.76
CA GLY A 7 -1.92 -14.24 -14.20
C GLY A 7 -3.03 -13.22 -13.97
N TYR A 8 -2.68 -12.09 -13.39
CA TYR A 8 -3.60 -10.98 -13.26
C TYR A 8 -2.89 -9.64 -13.41
N ILE A 9 -3.62 -8.67 -13.98
CA ILE A 9 -3.22 -7.27 -13.98
C ILE A 9 -4.11 -6.55 -12.98
N HIS A 10 -3.51 -5.96 -11.96
CA HIS A 10 -4.20 -5.05 -11.05
C HIS A 10 -4.04 -3.62 -11.57
N ARG A 11 -5.14 -3.02 -12.04
CA ARG A 11 -5.17 -1.63 -12.48
C ARG A 11 -5.42 -0.72 -11.30
N ILE A 12 -4.39 0.01 -10.90
CA ILE A 12 -4.48 1.01 -9.82
C ILE A 12 -5.49 2.10 -10.20
N ASN A 13 -6.26 2.55 -9.23
CA ASN A 13 -7.26 3.58 -9.44
C ASN A 13 -6.63 4.90 -9.87
N ARG A 14 -7.02 5.40 -11.05
CA ARG A 14 -6.50 6.66 -11.60
C ARG A 14 -6.72 7.89 -10.74
N LYS A 15 -7.70 7.87 -9.84
CA LYS A 15 -7.93 8.97 -8.89
C LYS A 15 -6.77 9.16 -7.92
N ILE A 16 -6.06 8.08 -7.57
CA ILE A 16 -4.89 8.14 -6.69
C ILE A 16 -3.79 8.98 -7.33
N PHE A 17 -3.54 8.82 -8.63
CA PHE A 17 -2.50 9.55 -9.35
C PHE A 17 -2.81 11.03 -9.59
N LYS A 18 -4.05 11.49 -9.37
CA LYS A 18 -4.41 12.91 -9.61
C LYS A 18 -3.74 13.86 -8.62
N GLU A 19 -3.33 13.36 -7.46
CA GLU A 19 -2.76 14.14 -6.37
C GLU A 19 -1.21 14.23 -6.46
N PHE A 20 -0.61 13.58 -7.46
CA PHE A 20 0.84 13.44 -7.61
C PHE A 20 1.26 13.88 -9.02
N ASP A 21 2.55 14.20 -9.18
CA ASP A 21 3.13 14.46 -10.50
C ASP A 21 3.14 13.16 -11.33
N GLN A 22 2.73 13.23 -12.59
CA GLN A 22 2.72 12.06 -13.47
C GLN A 22 4.15 11.62 -13.83
N GLU A 23 5.10 12.55 -13.86
CA GLU A 23 6.50 12.27 -14.18
C GLU A 23 7.18 11.40 -13.12
N ASP A 24 6.70 11.45 -11.86
CA ASP A 24 7.17 10.59 -10.76
C ASP A 24 6.91 9.10 -11.04
N PHE A 25 5.88 8.78 -11.84
CA PHE A 25 5.53 7.41 -12.22
C PHE A 25 6.08 7.00 -13.59
N SER A 26 6.94 7.81 -14.20
CA SER A 26 7.54 7.49 -15.49
C SER A 26 8.57 6.35 -15.38
N ILE A 27 8.74 5.58 -16.47
CA ILE A 27 9.78 4.54 -16.54
C ILE A 27 11.18 5.13 -16.39
N LYS A 28 11.38 6.36 -16.88
CA LYS A 28 12.65 7.08 -16.72
C LYS A 28 12.94 7.30 -15.24
N ARG A 29 11.99 7.90 -14.51
CA ARG A 29 12.13 8.15 -13.07
C ARG A 29 12.36 6.88 -12.28
N TYR A 30 11.59 5.83 -12.57
CA TYR A 30 11.78 4.51 -11.97
C TYR A 30 13.21 3.99 -12.14
N LYS A 31 13.77 4.04 -13.36
CA LYS A 31 15.15 3.58 -13.62
C LYS A 31 16.17 4.39 -12.83
N GLU A 32 16.03 5.72 -12.80
CA GLU A 32 16.90 6.61 -12.04
C GLU A 32 16.86 6.29 -10.53
N ASP A 33 15.65 6.09 -9.98
CA ASP A 33 15.46 5.76 -8.57
C ASP A 33 16.05 4.40 -8.21
N ILE A 34 15.85 3.38 -9.05
CA ILE A 34 16.44 2.05 -8.84
C ILE A 34 17.97 2.13 -8.91
N SER A 35 18.54 2.83 -9.87
CA SER A 35 19.99 3.02 -9.95
C SER A 35 20.54 3.74 -8.72
N ARG A 36 19.84 4.77 -8.21
CA ARG A 36 20.22 5.46 -6.97
C ARG A 36 20.10 4.56 -5.73
N SER A 37 19.07 3.72 -5.67
CA SER A 37 18.84 2.83 -4.53
C SER A 37 19.99 1.84 -4.30
N ALA A 38 20.72 1.46 -5.36
CA ALA A 38 21.89 0.60 -5.25
C ALA A 38 23.04 1.22 -4.42
N GLN A 39 23.04 2.54 -4.27
CA GLN A 39 24.02 3.31 -3.50
C GLN A 39 23.47 3.76 -2.14
N LEU A 40 22.23 3.40 -1.80
CA LEU A 40 21.60 3.82 -0.56
C LEU A 40 22.15 3.01 0.62
N ASP A 41 22.84 3.67 1.54
CA ASP A 41 23.23 3.07 2.81
C ASP A 41 22.00 2.83 3.69
N VAL A 42 21.57 1.56 3.76
CA VAL A 42 20.43 1.16 4.59
C VAL A 42 20.88 1.10 6.04
N THR A 43 20.50 2.11 6.81
CA THR A 43 20.70 2.13 8.27
C THR A 43 19.41 1.74 8.99
N PRO A 44 19.49 1.17 10.21
CA PRO A 44 18.30 0.87 11.01
C PRO A 44 17.40 2.09 11.26
N ALA A 45 17.97 3.30 11.31
CA ALA A 45 17.21 4.53 11.54
C ALA A 45 16.17 4.81 10.44
N ILE A 46 16.39 4.37 9.20
CA ILE A 46 15.44 4.52 8.08
C ILE A 46 14.19 3.65 8.28
N LEU A 47 14.29 2.59 9.09
CA LEU A 47 13.21 1.64 9.35
C LEU A 47 12.44 1.95 10.65
N ILE A 48 12.87 2.96 11.42
CA ILE A 48 12.26 3.32 12.70
C ILE A 48 11.38 4.56 12.49
N PRO A 49 10.17 4.61 13.07
CA PRO A 49 9.32 5.79 12.96
C PRO A 49 9.99 7.02 13.57
N SER A 50 9.76 8.17 12.94
CA SER A 50 10.12 9.45 13.50
C SER A 50 9.42 9.71 14.84
N PHE A 51 9.88 10.72 15.56
CA PHE A 51 9.24 11.16 16.80
C PHE A 51 7.76 11.52 16.59
N GLU A 52 7.44 12.24 15.52
CA GLU A 52 6.06 12.67 15.23
C GLU A 52 5.16 11.48 14.84
N GLU A 53 5.68 10.50 14.09
CA GLU A 53 4.94 9.27 13.78
C GLU A 53 4.68 8.44 15.04
N ASN A 54 5.68 8.30 15.92
CA ASN A 54 5.50 7.63 17.21
C ASN A 54 4.48 8.34 18.10
N LYS A 55 4.52 9.68 18.13
CA LYS A 55 3.55 10.50 18.87
C LYS A 55 2.14 10.34 18.31
N HIS A 56 1.98 10.33 16.99
CA HIS A 56 0.69 10.05 16.35
C HIS A 56 0.19 8.65 16.72
N PHE A 57 1.02 7.62 16.57
CA PHE A 57 0.68 6.25 16.92
C PHE A 57 0.27 6.10 18.39
N TYR A 58 0.99 6.74 19.31
CA TYR A 58 0.65 6.78 20.72
C TYR A 58 -0.74 7.36 20.99
N GLN A 59 -1.10 8.45 20.31
CA GLN A 59 -2.44 9.04 20.42
C GLN A 59 -3.52 8.11 19.85
N VAL A 60 -3.26 7.44 18.72
CA VAL A 60 -4.18 6.44 18.15
C VAL A 60 -4.50 5.34 19.17
N ILE A 61 -3.47 4.73 19.76
CA ILE A 61 -3.64 3.65 20.73
C ILE A 61 -4.42 4.14 21.96
N LYS A 62 -4.08 5.32 22.49
CA LYS A 62 -4.82 5.92 23.61
C LYS A 62 -6.30 6.12 23.30
N SER A 63 -6.61 6.68 22.14
CA SER A 63 -7.99 6.92 21.72
C SER A 63 -8.78 5.63 21.57
N GLN A 64 -8.19 4.60 20.96
CA GLN A 64 -8.84 3.30 20.78
C GLN A 64 -9.12 2.61 22.13
N ILE A 65 -8.14 2.60 23.04
CA ILE A 65 -8.33 2.05 24.39
C ILE A 65 -9.42 2.83 25.13
N ALA A 66 -9.34 4.16 25.15
CA ALA A 66 -10.33 5.01 25.81
C ALA A 66 -11.73 4.79 25.24
N GLN A 67 -11.86 4.66 23.92
CA GLN A 67 -13.13 4.37 23.26
C GLN A 67 -13.73 3.05 23.73
N VAL A 68 -12.94 1.97 23.82
CA VAL A 68 -13.41 0.66 24.29
C VAL A 68 -13.84 0.74 25.76
N LEU A 69 -13.02 1.35 26.62
CA LEU A 69 -13.32 1.49 28.05
C LEU A 69 -14.62 2.28 28.25
N MET A 70 -14.78 3.41 27.57
CA MET A 70 -15.98 4.24 27.67
C MET A 70 -17.22 3.57 27.10
N LYS A 71 -17.07 2.79 26.02
CA LYS A 71 -18.21 2.13 25.37
C LYS A 71 -18.74 0.93 26.17
N TYR A 72 -17.86 0.17 26.82
CA TYR A 72 -18.23 -1.14 27.38
C TYR A 72 -18.09 -1.25 28.91
N LEU A 73 -17.24 -0.45 29.56
CA LEU A 73 -16.94 -0.59 30.98
C LEU A 73 -17.41 0.60 31.82
N ALA A 74 -17.43 1.81 31.25
CA ALA A 74 -17.86 2.99 31.98
C ALA A 74 -19.38 3.00 32.17
N THR A 75 -19.82 3.02 33.42
CA THR A 75 -21.21 3.30 33.80
C THR A 75 -21.28 4.66 34.48
N GLY A 76 -22.12 5.57 33.97
CA GLY A 76 -22.51 6.79 34.67
C GLY A 76 -21.53 7.97 34.71
N THR A 77 -20.49 8.05 33.87
CA THR A 77 -19.56 9.20 33.90
C THR A 77 -19.78 10.16 32.74
N ASN A 78 -20.40 11.29 33.07
CA ASN A 78 -20.37 12.53 32.31
C ASN A 78 -18.97 13.18 32.39
N SER A 79 -17.90 12.39 32.19
CA SER A 79 -16.54 12.88 32.37
C SER A 79 -16.01 13.44 31.07
N LYS A 80 -15.62 14.73 31.12
CA LYS A 80 -14.74 15.35 30.14
C LYS A 80 -13.36 14.67 30.25
N SER A 81 -13.23 13.46 29.70
CA SER A 81 -11.94 12.78 29.62
C SER A 81 -10.99 13.66 28.80
N PRO A 82 -9.76 13.91 29.27
CA PRO A 82 -8.76 14.64 28.50
C PRO A 82 -8.26 13.86 27.28
N ILE A 83 -8.62 12.57 27.16
CA ILE A 83 -8.23 11.70 26.04
C ILE A 83 -9.31 11.74 24.97
N ALA A 84 -8.93 12.11 23.75
CA ALA A 84 -9.82 12.05 22.60
C ALA A 84 -10.28 10.61 22.36
N LEU A 85 -11.60 10.39 22.21
CA LEU A 85 -12.16 9.06 21.92
C LEU A 85 -12.05 8.70 20.43
N THR A 86 -11.83 9.70 19.58
CA THR A 86 -11.57 9.51 18.16
C THR A 86 -10.06 9.59 17.92
N PRO A 87 -9.44 8.57 17.32
CA PRO A 87 -8.03 8.61 16.93
C PRO A 87 -7.74 9.81 16.02
N PRO A 88 -6.52 10.37 16.05
CA PRO A 88 -6.12 11.37 15.08
C PRO A 88 -6.23 10.81 13.65
N PRO A 89 -6.68 11.62 12.67
CA PRO A 89 -6.87 11.15 11.31
C PRO A 89 -5.53 10.76 10.67
N ILE A 90 -5.61 9.87 9.68
CA ILE A 90 -4.53 9.58 8.73
C ILE A 90 -5.06 9.81 7.32
N THR A 91 -4.18 10.06 6.37
CA THR A 91 -4.55 10.12 4.96
C THR A 91 -4.93 8.71 4.48
N GLN A 92 -6.23 8.45 4.40
CA GLN A 92 -6.74 7.13 4.01
C GLN A 92 -6.94 7.05 2.49
N ILE A 93 -6.42 6.00 1.88
CA ILE A 93 -6.80 5.63 0.52
C ILE A 93 -8.21 5.03 0.59
N LYS A 94 -9.17 5.61 -0.13
CA LYS A 94 -10.55 5.11 -0.16
C LYS A 94 -10.59 3.67 -0.66
N ALA A 95 -11.03 2.76 0.21
CA ALA A 95 -11.25 1.36 -0.12
C ALA A 95 -12.23 1.24 -1.29
N GLN A 96 -11.79 0.58 -2.36
CA GLN A 96 -12.55 0.38 -3.60
C GLN A 96 -12.31 -1.04 -4.08
N LYS A 97 -13.32 -1.63 -4.75
CA LYS A 97 -13.17 -2.94 -5.38
C LYS A 97 -11.98 -2.88 -6.36
N PRO A 98 -10.98 -3.77 -6.24
CA PRO A 98 -9.82 -3.72 -7.11
C PRO A 98 -10.25 -4.04 -8.54
N ASN A 99 -9.69 -3.31 -9.50
CA ASN A 99 -9.88 -3.58 -10.92
C ASN A 99 -8.84 -4.61 -11.35
N ILE A 100 -9.21 -5.88 -11.28
CA ILE A 100 -8.36 -7.01 -11.60
C ILE A 100 -8.83 -7.61 -12.92
N GLN A 101 -7.92 -7.65 -13.89
CA GLN A 101 -8.13 -8.39 -15.13
C GLN A 101 -7.34 -9.69 -15.04
N MET A 102 -8.06 -10.82 -15.06
CA MET A 102 -7.43 -12.14 -15.12
C MET A 102 -6.91 -12.38 -16.54
N LEU A 103 -5.69 -12.89 -16.63
CA LEU A 103 -5.05 -13.29 -17.88
C LEU A 103 -4.89 -14.80 -17.88
N LYS A 104 -5.36 -15.45 -18.95
CA LYS A 104 -5.01 -16.84 -19.20
C LYS A 104 -3.62 -16.86 -19.84
N LEU A 105 -2.61 -17.24 -19.08
CA LEU A 105 -1.22 -17.20 -19.55
C LEU A 105 -0.86 -18.42 -20.39
N MET A 106 -1.54 -19.56 -20.18
CA MET A 106 -1.35 -20.78 -20.96
C MET A 106 -2.68 -21.49 -21.21
N ILE A 107 -2.85 -22.08 -22.38
CA ILE A 107 -3.99 -22.96 -22.70
C ILE A 107 -3.74 -24.37 -22.11
N ALA A 108 -2.49 -24.84 -22.15
CA ALA A 108 -1.93 -26.03 -21.49
C ALA A 108 -0.43 -25.80 -21.23
N SER A 109 0.14 -26.42 -20.18
CA SER A 109 1.56 -26.25 -19.81
C SER A 109 2.48 -26.96 -20.80
N ASP A 110 3.26 -26.22 -21.60
CA ASP A 110 4.33 -26.77 -22.45
C ASP A 110 5.72 -26.72 -21.77
N ASN A 111 5.79 -26.26 -20.50
CA ASN A 111 7.02 -26.11 -19.71
C ASN A 111 8.14 -25.31 -20.41
N SER A 112 7.82 -24.51 -21.43
CA SER A 112 8.81 -23.73 -22.18
C SER A 112 8.95 -22.30 -21.64
N ALA A 113 10.18 -21.82 -21.48
CA ALA A 113 10.47 -20.45 -21.06
C ALA A 113 10.16 -19.39 -22.14
N GLU A 114 9.93 -19.82 -23.39
CA GLU A 114 9.72 -18.95 -24.54
C GLU A 114 8.34 -18.25 -24.52
N GLY A 115 7.33 -18.86 -23.88
CA GLY A 115 5.94 -18.37 -23.90
C GLY A 115 5.73 -17.02 -23.20
N VAL A 116 6.48 -16.73 -22.13
CA VAL A 116 6.31 -15.48 -21.36
C VAL A 116 6.78 -14.26 -22.14
N GLY A 117 7.84 -14.40 -22.94
CA GLY A 117 8.34 -13.31 -23.79
C GLY A 117 7.27 -12.82 -24.77
N LYS A 118 6.60 -13.77 -25.44
CA LYS A 118 5.52 -13.49 -26.39
C LYS A 118 4.32 -12.79 -25.74
N VAL A 119 3.91 -13.22 -24.55
CA VAL A 119 2.80 -12.57 -23.81
C VAL A 119 3.14 -11.14 -23.41
N LEU A 120 4.38 -10.89 -22.96
CA LEU A 120 4.81 -9.53 -22.59
C LEU A 120 4.91 -8.62 -23.82
N GLU A 121 5.41 -9.12 -24.95
CA GLU A 121 5.42 -8.38 -26.22
C GLU A 121 4.00 -8.04 -26.70
N ASP A 122 3.06 -8.98 -26.62
CA ASP A 122 1.66 -8.77 -26.99
C ASP A 122 0.92 -7.78 -26.08
N ILE A 123 1.28 -7.70 -24.79
CA ILE A 123 0.69 -6.71 -23.86
C ILE A 123 1.23 -5.29 -24.12
N VAL A 124 2.47 -5.19 -24.59
CA VAL A 124 3.14 -3.90 -24.86
C VAL A 124 2.71 -3.32 -26.22
N ARG A 125 2.26 -4.15 -27.15
CA ARG A 125 1.77 -3.75 -28.48
C ARG A 125 0.33 -3.24 -28.45
#